data_AF-A0A528AXG2-F1
#
_entry.id   AF-A0A528AXG2-F1
#
_cell.length_a   1.000
_cell.length_b   1.000
_cell.length_c   1.000
_cell.angle_alpha   90.00
_cell.angle_beta   90.00
_cell.angle_gamma   90.00
#
_symmetry.space_group_name_H-M   'P 1'
#
loop_
_entity.id
_entity.type
_entity.pdbx_description
1 polymer ?
#
loop_
_entity_poly.entity_id
_entity_poly.type
_entity_poly.pdbx_seq_one_letter_code
_entity_poly.pdbx_strand_id
1 'polypeptide(L)' 'MIGPNPNIKHPIPMHSRVGFLKGLVTAPNIEIGDFTYYDDPDGPDKFAERRVLHHYP' A
#
# COMPACT_ATOMS: atom_id res chain seq x y z
N MET A 1 -16.52 -15.79 -7.76
CA MET A 1 -15.99 -14.55 -8.37
C MET A 1 -14.52 -14.45 -8.04
N ILE A 2 -13.67 -14.14 -9.02
CA ILE A 2 -12.24 -13.86 -8.79
C ILE A 2 -12.15 -12.37 -8.45
N GLY A 3 -11.87 -12.06 -7.19
CA GLY A 3 -11.62 -10.69 -6.73
C GLY A 3 -10.21 -10.21 -7.09
N PRO A 4 -9.90 -8.93 -6.84
CA PRO A 4 -8.54 -8.43 -6.99
C PRO A 4 -7.58 -9.18 -6.05
N ASN A 5 -6.31 -9.31 -6.42
CA ASN A 5 -5.30 -9.89 -5.53
C ASN A 5 -4.78 -8.77 -4.60
N PRO A 6 -4.92 -8.88 -3.27
CA PRO A 6 -4.54 -7.83 -2.33
C PRO A 6 -3.01 -7.60 -2.26
N ASN A 7 -2.21 -8.52 -2.82
CA ASN A 7 -0.75 -8.40 -2.88
C ASN A 7 -0.27 -7.62 -4.12
N ILE A 8 -1.18 -7.26 -5.04
CA ILE A 8 -0.82 -6.44 -6.20
C ILE A 8 -0.71 -4.98 -5.75
N LYS A 9 0.46 -4.37 -6.00
CA LYS A 9 0.73 -2.97 -5.64
C LYS A 9 -0.28 -1.99 -6.25
N HIS A 10 -0.52 -2.09 -7.55
CA HIS A 10 -1.45 -1.24 -8.27
C HIS A 10 -2.57 -2.08 -8.89
N PRO A 11 -3.75 -2.15 -8.27
CA PRO A 11 -4.87 -2.92 -8.81
C PRO A 11 -5.46 -2.30 -10.08
N ILE A 12 -5.24 -1.01 -10.32
CA ILE A 12 -5.73 -0.27 -11.48
C ILE A 12 -4.52 0.11 -12.37
N PRO A 13 -4.36 -0.53 -13.55
CA PRO A 13 -3.29 -0.17 -14.48
C PRO A 13 -3.34 1.31 -14.87
N MET A 14 -2.18 1.93 -15.07
CA MET A 14 -2.01 3.35 -15.41
C MET A 14 -2.50 4.36 -14.34
N HIS A 15 -2.94 3.88 -13.17
CA HIS A 15 -3.38 4.75 -12.07
C HIS A 15 -2.43 4.63 -10.86
N SER A 16 -1.20 5.16 -11.03
CA SER A 16 -0.12 5.08 -10.01
C SER A 16 -0.45 5.77 -8.69
N ARG A 17 -1.44 6.68 -8.68
CA ARG A 17 -1.92 7.40 -7.49
C ARG A 17 -2.47 6.47 -6.40
N VAL A 18 -3.05 5.34 -6.81
CA VAL A 18 -3.76 4.41 -5.93
C VAL A 18 -3.05 3.06 -5.92
N GLY A 19 -2.92 2.48 -4.74
CA GLY A 19 -2.34 1.14 -4.58
C GLY A 19 -2.73 0.45 -3.30
N PHE A 20 -2.65 -0.89 -3.28
CA PHE A 20 -2.85 -1.67 -2.08
C PHE A 20 -1.62 -1.63 -1.19
N LEU A 21 -1.83 -1.16 0.05
CA LEU A 21 -0.76 -1.01 1.01
C LEU A 21 -0.12 -2.34 1.40
N LYS A 22 -0.88 -3.45 1.39
CA LYS A 22 -0.37 -4.77 1.75
C LYS A 22 0.77 -5.25 0.85
N GLY A 23 0.72 -4.93 -0.45
CA GLY A 23 1.81 -5.24 -1.39
C GLY A 23 2.94 -4.21 -1.41
N LEU A 24 2.76 -3.05 -0.76
CA LEU A 24 3.69 -1.92 -0.80
C LEU A 24 4.53 -1.82 0.48
N VAL A 25 3.93 -2.09 1.64
CA VAL A 25 4.60 -1.97 2.94
C VAL A 25 5.26 -3.31 3.30
N THR A 26 6.58 -3.31 3.42
CA THR A 26 7.38 -4.49 3.78
C THR A 26 8.00 -4.39 5.18
N ALA A 27 7.66 -3.34 5.95
CA ALA A 27 8.21 -3.13 7.27
C ALA A 27 7.68 -4.21 8.23
N PRO A 28 8.54 -4.92 8.99
CA PRO A 28 8.14 -6.07 9.82
C PRO A 28 7.26 -5.69 11.01
N ASN A 29 7.25 -4.42 11.40
CA ASN A 29 6.48 -3.86 12.50
C ASN A 29 5.15 -3.22 12.06
N ILE A 30 4.76 -3.34 10.79
CA ILE A 30 3.52 -2.78 10.25
C ILE A 30 2.66 -3.91 9.70
N GLU A 31 1.45 -4.06 10.25
CA GLU A 31 0.43 -4.96 9.72
C GLU A 31 -0.61 -4.18 8.93
N ILE A 32 -0.90 -4.63 7.71
CA ILE A 32 -1.88 -4.03 6.81
C ILE A 32 -2.95 -5.07 6.47
N GLY A 33 -4.22 -4.71 6.69
CA GLY A 33 -5.36 -5.55 6.31
C GLY A 33 -5.49 -5.73 4.80
N ASP A 34 -6.13 -6.81 4.38
CA ASP A 34 -6.41 -7.06 2.96
C ASP A 34 -7.26 -5.95 2.34
N PHE A 35 -6.96 -5.63 1.08
CA PHE A 35 -7.63 -4.59 0.28
C PHE A 35 -7.52 -3.16 0.81
N THR A 36 -6.75 -2.94 1.88
CA THR A 36 -6.42 -1.60 2.36
C THR A 36 -5.65 -0.87 1.27
N TYR A 37 -6.19 0.25 0.80
CA TYR A 37 -5.59 1.06 -0.24
C TYR A 37 -5.20 2.43 0.29
N TYR A 38 -4.28 3.06 -0.44
CA TYR A 38 -3.87 4.42 -0.18
C TYR A 38 -3.87 5.20 -1.50
N ASP A 39 -4.35 6.43 -1.44
CA ASP A 39 -4.50 7.32 -2.58
C ASP A 39 -3.70 8.61 -2.31
N ASP A 40 -2.63 8.81 -3.07
CA ASP A 40 -1.69 9.92 -2.87
C ASP A 40 -1.17 10.44 -4.21
N PRO A 41 -1.18 11.77 -4.45
CA PRO A 41 -0.66 12.38 -5.68
C PRO A 41 0.77 11.96 -6.04
N ASP A 42 1.62 11.72 -5.04
CA ASP A 42 3.01 11.29 -5.23
C ASP A 42 3.15 9.76 -5.34
N GLY A 43 2.05 9.03 -5.23
CA GLY A 43 2.00 7.57 -5.22
C GLY A 43 2.10 6.95 -3.82
N PRO A 44 1.59 5.72 -3.66
CA PRO A 44 1.47 5.07 -2.35
C PRO A 44 2.76 4.37 -1.88
N ASP A 45 3.79 4.28 -2.71
CA ASP A 45 5.03 3.53 -2.45
C ASP A 45 5.77 3.96 -1.18
N LYS A 46 5.68 5.24 -0.81
CA LYS A 46 6.36 5.81 0.37
C LYS A 46 5.46 5.92 1.60
N PHE A 47 4.37 5.15 1.65
CA PHE A 47 3.41 5.21 2.76
C PHE A 47 4.09 4.98 4.13
N ALA A 48 4.89 3.93 4.29
CA ALA A 48 5.56 3.63 5.55
C ALA A 48 6.47 4.78 6.04
N GLU A 49 7.24 5.37 5.13
CA GLU A 49 8.15 6.48 5.43
C GLU A 49 7.42 7.78 5.77
N ARG A 50 6.34 8.09 5.04
CA ARG A 50 5.68 9.42 5.08
C ARG A 50 4.42 9.49 5.94
N ARG A 51 3.84 8.34 6.30
CA ARG A 51 2.54 8.26 7.00
C ARG A 51 2.59 7.42 8.28
N VAL A 52 3.73 6.79 8.61
CA VAL A 52 3.91 6.06 9.86
C VAL A 52 5.09 6.63 10.64
N LEU A 53 4.84 7.64 11.47
CA LEU A 53 5.90 8.38 12.18
C LEU A 53 6.66 7.55 13.23
N HIS A 54 6.00 6.58 13.86
CA HIS A 54 6.54 5.85 15.01
C HIS A 54 6.88 4.38 14.68
N HIS A 55 7.30 4.08 13.45
CA HIS A 55 7.77 2.75 13.06
C HIS A 55 9.28 2.61 13.34
N TYR A 56 9.66 2.61 14.62
CA TYR A 56 11.06 2.41 15.00
C TYR A 56 11.50 0.96 14.71
N PRO A 57 12.75 0.73 14.23
CA PRO A 57 13.29 -0.60 13.99
C PRO A 57 13.50 -1.40 15.28
#